data_AF-A0A1Z8U6H1-F1
#
_entry.id   AF-A0A1Z8U6H1-F1
#
_cell.length_a   1.000
_cell.length_b   1.000
_cell.length_c   1.000
_cell.angle_alpha   90.00
_cell.angle_beta   90.00
_cell.angle_gamma   90.00
#
_symmetry.space_group_name_H-M   'P 1'
#
loop_
_entity.id
_entity.type
_entity.pdbx_description
1 polymer ?
#
loop_
_entity_poly.entity_id
_entity_poly.type
_entity_poly.pdbx_seq_one_letter_code
_entity_poly.pdbx_strand_id
1 'polypeptide(L)'
;MSQLVKRNVLSLRREWRLFDQEKGNINSYLKLCNRMIEVGEFLLAHDVARAGLIRHKNNKELSQRGAHALCKAGSPKLATELLEDLVSSGGR
;
A
#
# COMPACT_ATOMS: atom_id res chain seq x y z
N MET A 1 -1.50 18.72 -33.99
CA MET A 1 -1.12 18.56 -32.57
C MET A 1 -1.28 17.10 -32.18
N SER A 2 -0.17 16.41 -31.91
CA SER A 2 -0.12 14.95 -31.76
C SER A 2 -0.70 14.48 -30.42
N GLN A 3 -1.63 13.52 -30.48
CA GLN A 3 -2.25 12.85 -29.32
C GLN A 3 -1.25 12.01 -28.48
N LEU A 4 0.03 11.96 -28.88
CA LEU A 4 1.08 11.14 -28.26
C LEU A 4 1.71 11.75 -27.00
N VAL A 5 1.49 13.04 -26.70
CA VAL A 5 2.12 13.70 -25.52
C VAL A 5 1.46 13.30 -24.19
N LYS A 6 0.31 12.61 -24.21
CA LYS A 6 -0.51 12.33 -23.01
C LYS A 6 -0.27 10.97 -22.31
N ARG A 7 0.70 10.14 -22.73
CA ARG A 7 0.82 8.74 -22.24
C ARG A 7 2.03 8.45 -21.33
N ASN A 8 2.44 9.38 -20.48
CA ASN A 8 3.51 9.13 -19.50
C ASN A 8 3.03 8.94 -18.05
N VAL A 9 1.73 8.74 -17.84
CA VAL A 9 1.21 8.30 -16.54
C VAL A 9 1.19 6.77 -16.55
N LEU A 10 2.13 6.15 -15.83
CA LEU A 10 2.11 4.71 -15.60
C LEU A 10 0.81 4.34 -14.86
N SER A 11 0.17 3.24 -15.25
CA SER A 11 -0.90 2.68 -14.40
C SER A 11 -0.31 2.29 -13.05
N LEU A 12 -1.09 2.38 -11.97
CA LEU A 12 -0.60 2.03 -10.63
C LEU A 12 -0.09 0.60 -10.54
N ARG A 13 -0.69 -0.33 -11.32
CA ARG A 13 -0.18 -1.72 -11.47
C ARG A 13 1.20 -1.78 -12.12
N ARG A 14 1.49 -0.90 -13.07
CA ARG A 14 2.81 -0.83 -13.71
C ARG A 14 3.81 -0.10 -12.82
N GLU A 15 3.38 0.95 -12.14
CA GLU A 15 4.18 1.64 -11.12
C GLU A 15 4.60 0.68 -10.00
N TRP A 16 3.68 -0.17 -9.52
CA TRP A 16 4.01 -1.20 -8.53
C TRP A 16 5.02 -2.22 -9.04
N ARG A 17 4.87 -2.70 -10.28
CA ARG A 17 5.82 -3.65 -10.88
C ARG A 17 7.22 -3.09 -11.05
N LEU A 18 7.36 -1.78 -11.22
CA LEU A 18 8.65 -1.10 -11.36
C LEU A 18 9.16 -0.53 -10.04
N PHE A 19 8.39 -0.64 -8.97
CA PHE A 19 8.76 -0.14 -7.67
C PHE A 19 9.91 -0.99 -7.11
N ASP A 20 11.03 -0.35 -6.81
CA ASP A 20 12.18 -1.00 -6.17
C ASP A 20 11.83 -1.30 -4.71
N GLN A 21 11.37 -2.53 -4.46
CA GLN A 21 10.98 -2.97 -3.12
C GLN A 21 12.18 -3.08 -2.18
N GLU A 22 13.39 -3.27 -2.71
CA GLU A 22 14.62 -3.40 -1.92
C GLU A 22 15.15 -2.05 -1.46
N LYS A 23 14.94 -0.97 -2.22
CA LYS A 23 15.39 0.38 -1.85
C LYS A 23 14.27 1.31 -1.41
N GLY A 24 13.02 0.84 -1.45
CA GLY A 24 11.84 1.60 -1.05
C GLY A 24 11.90 2.06 0.41
N ASN A 25 11.78 3.38 0.61
CA ASN A 25 11.61 3.96 1.94
C ASN A 25 10.13 3.98 2.35
N ILE A 26 9.85 4.18 3.63
CA ILE A 26 8.47 4.16 4.17
C ILE A 26 7.55 5.12 3.40
N ASN A 27 8.04 6.33 3.11
CA ASN A 27 7.26 7.35 2.41
C ASN A 27 6.89 6.94 0.98
N SER A 28 7.76 6.24 0.26
CA SER A 28 7.45 5.78 -1.09
C SER A 28 6.39 4.68 -1.10
N TYR A 29 6.44 3.75 -0.13
CA TYR A 29 5.37 2.77 0.07
C TYR A 29 4.03 3.44 0.43
N LEU A 30 4.03 4.37 1.40
CA LEU A 30 2.82 5.08 1.81
C LEU A 30 2.21 5.90 0.67
N LYS A 31 3.04 6.62 -0.10
CA LYS A 31 2.57 7.43 -1.23
C LYS A 31 1.89 6.56 -2.29
N LEU A 32 2.49 5.41 -2.61
CA LEU A 32 1.93 4.50 -3.60
C LEU A 32 0.65 3.81 -3.09
N CYS A 33 0.66 3.35 -1.84
CA CYS A 33 -0.51 2.76 -1.18
C CYS A 33 -1.69 3.74 -1.13
N ASN A 34 -1.46 5.00 -0.74
CA ASN A 34 -2.50 6.03 -0.67
C ASN A 34 -3.12 6.31 -2.04
N ARG A 35 -2.31 6.45 -3.10
CA ARG A 35 -2.83 6.64 -4.46
C ARG A 35 -3.70 5.46 -4.93
N MET A 36 -3.35 4.24 -4.53
CA MET A 36 -4.16 3.06 -4.86
C MET A 36 -5.47 3.01 -4.09
N ILE A 37 -5.47 3.41 -2.81
CA ILE A 37 -6.69 3.57 -2.01
C ILE A 37 -7.61 4.63 -2.65
N GLU A 38 -7.06 5.78 -3.04
CA GLU A 38 -7.80 6.90 -3.63
C GLU A 38 -8.56 6.51 -4.91
N VAL A 39 -7.98 5.64 -5.75
CA VAL A 39 -8.63 5.19 -7.00
C VAL A 39 -9.41 3.88 -6.86
N GLY A 40 -9.45 3.28 -5.66
CA GLY A 40 -10.18 2.04 -5.39
C GLY A 40 -9.46 0.74 -5.73
N GLU A 41 -8.15 0.75 -5.99
CA GLU A 41 -7.33 -0.47 -6.18
C GLU A 41 -6.92 -1.06 -4.83
N PHE A 42 -7.91 -1.49 -4.02
CA PHE A 42 -7.70 -1.85 -2.61
C PHE A 42 -6.81 -3.08 -2.40
N LEU A 43 -6.96 -4.13 -3.21
CA LEU A 43 -6.09 -5.32 -3.08
C LEU A 43 -4.63 -4.97 -3.38
N LEU A 44 -4.40 -4.15 -4.40
CA LEU A 44 -3.06 -3.69 -4.76
C LEU A 44 -2.48 -2.76 -3.68
N ALA A 45 -3.30 -1.88 -3.09
CA ALA A 45 -2.90 -1.04 -1.97
C ALA A 45 -2.45 -1.88 -0.76
N HIS A 46 -3.18 -2.96 -0.47
CA HIS A 46 -2.79 -3.92 0.58
C HIS A 46 -1.49 -4.63 0.25
N ASP A 47 -1.28 -5.07 -1.00
CA ASP A 47 -0.02 -5.70 -1.41
C ASP A 47 1.19 -4.76 -1.21
N VAL A 48 1.04 -3.48 -1.56
CA VAL A 48 2.06 -2.45 -1.32
C VAL A 48 2.32 -2.27 0.17
N ALA A 49 1.26 -2.15 0.98
CA ALA A 49 1.40 -2.00 2.43
C ALA A 49 2.09 -3.21 3.05
N ARG A 50 1.72 -4.44 2.65
CA ARG A 50 2.33 -5.69 3.10
C ARG A 50 3.81 -5.75 2.76
N ALA A 51 4.19 -5.44 1.52
CA ALA A 51 5.60 -5.39 1.13
C ALA A 51 6.37 -4.34 1.94
N GLY A 52 5.77 -3.17 2.18
CA GLY A 52 6.32 -2.13 3.04
C GLY A 52 6.55 -2.63 4.48
N LEU A 53 5.63 -3.41 5.05
CA LEU A 53 5.73 -3.96 6.41
C LEU A 53 6.76 -5.08 6.55
N ILE A 54 7.02 -5.85 5.49
CA ILE A 54 8.12 -6.83 5.47
C ILE A 54 9.46 -6.11 5.68
N ARG A 55 9.62 -4.93 5.06
CA ARG A 55 10.85 -4.11 5.13
C ARG A 55 10.90 -3.27 6.41
N HIS A 56 9.80 -2.61 6.73
CA HIS A 56 9.66 -1.61 7.80
C HIS A 56 8.69 -2.15 8.85
N LYS A 57 9.16 -3.15 9.61
CA LYS A 57 8.36 -3.87 10.60
C LYS A 57 7.71 -2.90 11.59
N ASN A 58 6.48 -3.22 11.98
CA ASN A 58 5.68 -2.49 12.97
C ASN A 58 5.43 -1.02 12.61
N ASN A 59 5.57 -0.63 11.33
CA ASN A 59 5.20 0.71 10.91
C ASN A 59 3.67 0.89 11.04
N LYS A 60 3.28 1.77 11.97
CA LYS A 60 1.88 2.05 12.31
C LYS A 60 1.07 2.51 11.10
N GLU A 61 1.61 3.43 10.32
CA GLU A 61 0.88 4.02 9.20
C GLU A 61 0.67 3.02 8.07
N LEU A 62 1.70 2.26 7.68
CA LEU A 62 1.56 1.19 6.68
C LEU A 62 0.56 0.12 7.13
N SER A 63 0.58 -0.23 8.42
CA SER A 63 -0.39 -1.18 8.98
C SER A 63 -1.82 -0.64 8.89
N GLN A 64 -2.04 0.60 9.31
CA GLN A 64 -3.36 1.23 9.23
C GLN A 64 -3.86 1.35 7.79
N ARG A 65 -2.99 1.69 6.82
CA ARG A 65 -3.35 1.76 5.40
C ARG A 65 -3.66 0.38 4.82
N GLY A 66 -2.88 -0.64 5.16
CA GLY A 66 -3.14 -2.03 4.79
C GLY A 66 -4.47 -2.54 5.33
N ALA A 67 -4.76 -2.33 6.62
CA ALA A 67 -6.04 -2.67 7.22
C ALA A 67 -7.20 -1.91 6.58
N HIS A 68 -7.05 -0.61 6.31
CA HIS A 68 -8.09 0.17 5.63
C HIS A 68 -8.40 -0.39 4.24
N ALA A 69 -7.35 -0.74 3.47
CA ALA A 69 -7.50 -1.35 2.16
C ALA A 69 -8.24 -2.71 2.25
N LEU A 70 -7.90 -3.56 3.23
CA LEU A 70 -8.60 -4.82 3.47
C LEU A 70 -10.08 -4.62 3.83
N CYS A 71 -10.41 -3.64 4.68
CA CYS A 71 -11.80 -3.30 4.99
C CYS A 71 -12.57 -2.91 3.72
N LYS A 72 -11.98 -2.07 2.87
CA LYS A 72 -12.59 -1.64 1.61
C LYS A 72 -12.69 -2.76 0.56
N ALA A 73 -11.79 -3.74 0.62
CA ALA A 73 -11.83 -4.93 -0.22
C ALA A 73 -12.82 -6.01 0.25
N GLY A 74 -13.51 -5.81 1.38
CA GLY A 74 -14.48 -6.77 1.93
C GLY A 74 -13.88 -7.84 2.84
N SER A 75 -12.67 -7.60 3.37
CA SER A 75 -11.94 -8.53 4.25
C SER A 75 -11.71 -7.98 5.66
N PRO A 76 -12.76 -7.64 6.42
CA PRO A 76 -12.62 -6.97 7.72
C PRO A 76 -11.91 -7.83 8.78
N LYS A 77 -12.06 -9.17 8.75
CA LYS A 77 -11.35 -10.08 9.68
C LYS A 77 -9.83 -9.96 9.56
N LEU A 78 -9.32 -10.00 8.32
CA LEU A 78 -7.89 -9.83 8.05
C LEU A 78 -7.40 -8.43 8.42
N ALA A 79 -8.25 -7.41 8.28
CA ALA A 79 -7.91 -6.06 8.72
C ALA A 79 -7.76 -5.97 10.25
N THR A 80 -8.64 -6.63 10.99
CA THR A 80 -8.57 -6.73 12.46
C THR A 80 -7.31 -7.46 12.89
N GLU A 81 -7.03 -8.65 12.33
CA GLU A 81 -5.81 -9.42 12.64
C GLU A 81 -4.54 -8.58 12.43
N LEU A 82 -4.46 -7.86 11.30
CA LEU A 82 -3.32 -7.00 11.01
C LEU A 82 -3.15 -5.85 12.02
N LEU A 83 -4.24 -5.29 12.54
CA LEU A 83 -4.18 -4.23 13.56
C LEU A 83 -3.87 -4.80 14.96
N GLU A 84 -4.36 -5.98 15.28
CA GLU A 84 -4.05 -6.68 16.53
C GLU A 84 -2.57 -7.06 16.59
N ASP A 85 -1.99 -7.52 15.48
CA ASP A 85 -0.55 -7.78 15.34
C ASP A 85 0.28 -6.51 15.57
N LEU A 86 -0.15 -5.38 15.01
CA LEU A 86 0.51 -4.08 15.24
C LEU A 86 0.52 -3.71 16.72
N VAL A 87 -0.62 -3.83 17.39
CA VAL A 87 -0.73 -3.51 18.83
C VAL A 87 0.14 -4.45 19.66
N SER A 88 0.10 -5.75 19.35
CA SER A 88 0.87 -6.80 20.06
C SER A 88 2.38 -6.64 19.89
N SER A 89 2.83 -6.15 18.72
CA SER A 89 4.23 -5.91 18.40
C SER A 89 4.83 -4.62 19.02
N GLY A 90 4.05 -3.90 19.83
CA GLY A 90 4.51 -2.70 20.53
C GLY A 90 4.39 -1.40 19.73
N GLY A 91 3.58 -1.38 18.66
CA GLY A 91 3.29 -0.17 17.89
C GLY A 91 2.42 0.82 18.69
N ARG A 92 2.99 1.50 19.70
CA ARG A 92 2.36 2.62 20.40
C ARG A 92 2.74 3.93 19.74
#